data_AF-G0RXS8-F1
#
_entry.id   AF-G0RXS8-F1
#
_cell.length_a   1.000
_cell.length_b   1.000
_cell.length_c   1.000
_cell.angle_alpha   90.00
_cell.angle_beta   90.00
_cell.angle_gamma   90.00
#
_symmetry.space_group_name_H-M   'P 1'
#
loop_
_entity.id
_entity.type
_entity.pdbx_description
1 polymer ?
#
loop_
_entity_poly.entity_id
_entity_poly.type
_entity_poly.pdbx_seq_one_letter_code
_entity_poly.pdbx_strand_id
1 'polypeptide(L)'
;MRPLVLTLLSVPSILAAPAGYFKSSGQDGPYHDFSLSCAHVSLDDRGSILSASCARPIWASSNGNGNNGNNPGNRGSPQAQQMMLDNELDLRMCVGIDQETGELAWDVYGKYTNYCQDCILFRQPAPEHPSQFNHLLSCECAPLVGMDGPVRSSLNLDEGIANEMGTLRCAGGMASLTHPQ
;
A
#
# COMPACT_ATOMS: atom_id res chain seq x y z
N MET A 1 -65.49 21.88 9.13
CA MET A 1 -64.01 22.04 9.02
C MET A 1 -63.41 20.66 8.77
N ARG A 2 -62.60 20.51 7.73
CA ARG A 2 -61.63 19.42 7.46
C ARG A 2 -60.23 20.05 7.58
N PRO A 3 -59.10 19.31 7.57
CA PRO A 3 -58.92 17.86 7.46
C PRO A 3 -58.66 17.27 8.87
N LEU A 4 -57.76 16.33 9.23
CA LEU A 4 -56.73 15.53 8.53
C LEU A 4 -56.50 14.21 9.31
N VAL A 5 -56.10 13.14 8.62
CA VAL A 5 -55.73 11.83 9.20
C VAL A 5 -54.20 11.74 9.25
N LEU A 6 -53.62 11.44 10.42
CA LEU A 6 -52.19 11.14 10.53
C LEU A 6 -51.95 9.62 10.39
N THR A 7 -51.55 9.18 9.19
CA THR A 7 -51.08 7.82 8.95
C THR A 7 -49.62 7.67 9.36
N LEU A 8 -49.37 6.88 10.42
CA LEU A 8 -48.03 6.42 10.78
C LEU A 8 -47.56 5.37 9.75
N LEU A 9 -46.75 5.80 8.79
CA LEU A 9 -46.02 4.89 7.90
C LEU A 9 -44.69 4.49 8.55
N SER A 10 -44.61 3.24 9.00
CA SER A 10 -43.36 2.62 9.43
C SER A 10 -42.43 2.44 8.23
N VAL A 11 -41.26 3.07 8.25
CA VAL A 11 -40.20 2.83 7.26
C VAL A 11 -39.51 1.50 7.60
N PRO A 12 -39.41 0.54 6.66
CA PRO A 12 -38.69 -0.71 6.89
C PRO A 12 -37.17 -0.50 6.81
N SER A 13 -36.43 -1.18 7.68
CA SER A 13 -34.97 -1.26 7.61
C SER A 13 -34.54 -1.91 6.29
N ILE A 14 -33.81 -1.17 5.44
CA ILE A 14 -33.15 -1.74 4.27
C ILE A 14 -31.65 -1.81 4.54
N LEU A 15 -31.18 -3.03 4.78
CA LEU A 15 -29.77 -3.36 4.89
C LEU A 15 -29.14 -3.35 3.48
N ALA A 16 -28.62 -2.19 3.06
CA ALA A 16 -27.96 -2.04 1.77
C ALA A 16 -26.48 -2.45 1.88
N ALA A 17 -26.15 -3.64 1.37
CA ALA A 17 -24.76 -4.03 1.11
C ALA A 17 -24.33 -3.47 -0.27
N PRO A 18 -23.22 -2.73 -0.38
CA PRO A 18 -22.50 -2.57 -1.63
C PRO A 18 -21.76 -3.89 -1.90
N ALA A 19 -22.17 -4.64 -2.93
CA ALA A 19 -21.54 -4.55 -4.25
C ALA A 19 -20.05 -4.92 -4.20
N GLY A 20 -19.76 -6.22 -4.34
CA GLY A 20 -18.40 -6.70 -4.47
C GLY A 20 -17.76 -6.15 -5.74
N TYR A 21 -16.70 -5.37 -5.58
CA TYR A 21 -15.95 -4.82 -6.70
C TYR A 21 -14.97 -5.84 -7.28
N PHE A 22 -14.84 -5.78 -8.61
CA PHE A 22 -14.07 -6.70 -9.43
C PHE A 22 -12.57 -6.61 -9.09
N LYS A 23 -11.96 -7.72 -8.67
CA LYS A 23 -10.49 -7.83 -8.66
C LYS A 23 -10.03 -7.85 -10.12
N SER A 24 -9.48 -6.73 -10.61
CA SER A 24 -8.83 -6.70 -11.92
C SER A 24 -7.57 -7.56 -11.85
N SER A 25 -7.62 -8.74 -12.46
CA SER A 25 -6.54 -9.73 -12.42
C SER A 25 -5.36 -9.26 -13.28
N GLY A 26 -4.41 -8.54 -12.68
CA GLY A 26 -3.39 -7.76 -13.39
C GLY A 26 -1.92 -8.12 -13.12
N GLN A 27 -1.58 -8.79 -12.01
CA GLN A 27 -0.29 -9.46 -11.72
C GLN A 27 -0.29 -9.91 -10.25
N ASP A 28 -0.65 -11.16 -9.97
CA ASP A 28 -0.47 -11.75 -8.63
C ASP A 28 1.01 -12.12 -8.39
N GLY A 29 1.86 -11.10 -8.24
CA GLY A 29 3.18 -11.25 -7.62
C GLY A 29 3.02 -11.36 -6.09
N PRO A 30 3.76 -12.24 -5.37
CA PRO A 30 3.54 -12.48 -3.94
C PRO A 30 4.03 -11.36 -3.00
N TYR A 31 4.26 -10.15 -3.52
CA TYR A 31 4.96 -9.07 -2.83
C TYR A 31 4.36 -7.66 -3.01
N HIS A 32 3.16 -7.52 -3.57
CA HIS A 32 2.37 -6.28 -3.40
C HIS A 32 2.00 -6.11 -1.91
N ASP A 33 1.64 -4.89 -1.50
CA ASP A 33 1.36 -4.53 -0.09
C ASP A 33 2.55 -4.79 0.84
N PHE A 34 3.61 -3.96 0.72
CA PHE A 34 4.82 -4.13 1.53
C PHE A 34 4.55 -4.13 3.05
N SER A 35 3.50 -3.45 3.53
CA SER A 35 3.10 -3.43 4.94
C SER A 35 2.75 -4.80 5.52
N LEU A 36 2.40 -5.79 4.68
CA LEU A 36 2.17 -7.18 5.09
C LEU A 36 3.43 -7.91 5.54
N SER A 37 4.61 -7.46 5.08
CA SER A 37 5.89 -8.16 5.26
C SER A 37 7.04 -7.25 5.70
N CYS A 38 6.76 -5.98 5.98
CA CYS A 38 7.71 -5.02 6.53
C CYS A 38 7.19 -4.40 7.85
N ALA A 39 8.12 -4.02 8.71
CA ALA A 39 7.89 -3.39 10.00
C ALA A 39 8.78 -2.14 10.15
N HIS A 40 8.58 -1.38 11.23
CA HIS A 40 9.36 -0.17 11.53
C HIS A 40 9.38 0.86 10.39
N VAL A 41 8.28 0.96 9.64
CA VAL A 41 8.14 1.88 8.51
C VAL A 41 8.22 3.33 8.99
N SER A 42 9.13 4.10 8.41
CA SER A 42 9.33 5.52 8.66
C SER A 42 9.67 6.28 7.38
N LEU A 43 9.37 7.57 7.36
CA LEU A 43 9.76 8.51 6.30
C LEU A 43 10.80 9.47 6.87
N ASP A 44 11.82 9.85 6.09
CA ASP A 44 12.84 10.81 6.53
C ASP A 44 12.28 12.23 6.73
N ASP A 45 13.01 13.09 7.43
CA ASP A 45 12.61 14.48 7.73
C ASP A 45 12.37 15.33 6.46
N ARG A 46 12.89 14.91 5.30
CA ARG A 46 12.66 15.56 4.00
C ARG A 46 11.46 14.99 3.24
N GLY A 47 10.78 14.00 3.82
CA GLY A 47 9.55 13.43 3.28
C GLY A 47 9.74 12.64 1.98
N SER A 48 10.92 12.03 1.77
CA SER A 48 11.39 11.52 0.46
C SER A 48 11.99 10.10 0.46
N ILE A 49 12.59 9.66 1.58
CA ILE A 49 13.17 8.33 1.74
C ILE A 49 12.28 7.53 2.70
N LEU A 50 11.75 6.41 2.23
CA LEU A 50 11.00 5.45 3.02
C LEU A 50 11.94 4.36 3.54
N SER A 51 12.09 4.23 4.85
CA SER A 51 12.90 3.18 5.47
C SER A 51 12.00 2.17 6.17
N ALA A 52 12.29 0.87 6.03
CA ALA A 52 11.58 -0.20 6.74
C ALA A 52 12.44 -1.46 6.92
N SER A 53 12.14 -2.25 7.96
CA SER A 53 12.69 -3.59 8.17
C SER A 53 11.79 -4.60 7.46
N CYS A 54 12.27 -5.28 6.41
CA CYS A 54 11.46 -6.15 5.55
C CYS A 54 11.87 -7.61 5.62
N ALA A 55 10.88 -8.52 5.63
CA ALA A 55 11.10 -9.96 5.74
C ALA A 55 11.69 -10.53 4.44
N ARG A 56 12.81 -11.27 4.57
CA ARG A 56 13.41 -12.11 3.53
C ARG A 56 13.31 -13.58 3.93
N PRO A 57 12.77 -14.47 3.06
CA PRO A 57 12.83 -15.90 3.27
C PRO A 57 14.29 -16.42 3.28
N ILE A 58 14.68 -17.07 4.37
CA ILE A 58 15.86 -17.94 4.41
C ILE A 58 15.39 -19.33 4.00
N TRP A 59 15.65 -19.71 2.75
CA TRP A 59 15.65 -21.12 2.40
C TRP A 59 16.89 -21.74 3.06
N ALA A 60 16.68 -22.68 3.98
CA ALA A 60 17.76 -23.49 4.51
C ALA A 60 18.34 -24.31 3.34
N SER A 61 19.51 -23.90 2.84
CA SER A 61 20.24 -24.64 1.81
C SER A 61 20.60 -26.00 2.37
N SER A 62 19.82 -27.02 2.02
CA SER A 62 19.98 -28.40 2.49
C SER A 62 21.15 -29.10 1.79
N ASN A 63 22.33 -28.48 1.79
CA ASN A 63 23.62 -29.12 1.54
C ASN A 63 24.03 -29.99 2.75
N GLY A 64 23.09 -30.80 3.23
CA GLY A 64 23.36 -31.94 4.10
C GLY A 64 23.95 -33.05 3.24
N ASN A 65 25.25 -32.99 2.96
CA ASN A 65 26.01 -34.14 2.46
C ASN A 65 26.17 -35.17 3.60
N GLY A 66 25.03 -35.77 4.00
CA GLY A 66 24.90 -36.69 5.12
C GLY A 66 24.63 -38.09 4.62
N ASN A 67 25.69 -38.81 4.27
CA ASN A 67 25.59 -40.24 4.04
C ASN A 67 25.16 -40.95 5.33
N ASN A 68 24.15 -41.82 5.19
CA ASN A 68 23.83 -42.96 6.06
C ASN A 68 23.12 -42.66 7.41
N GLY A 69 21.97 -43.31 7.63
CA GLY A 69 21.24 -43.28 8.90
C GLY A 69 19.72 -43.40 8.77
N ASN A 70 19.18 -44.62 8.74
CA ASN A 70 17.73 -44.86 8.73
C ASN A 70 17.06 -44.36 10.02
N ASN A 71 16.15 -43.39 9.93
CA ASN A 71 15.16 -43.13 10.98
C ASN A 71 13.87 -42.47 10.43
N PRO A 72 12.78 -43.22 10.21
CA PRO A 72 11.51 -42.67 9.75
C PRO A 72 10.69 -42.16 10.94
N GLY A 73 10.88 -40.90 11.35
CA GLY A 73 10.19 -40.42 12.56
C GLY A 73 10.00 -38.90 12.72
N ASN A 74 10.80 -38.05 12.08
CA ASN A 74 10.63 -36.59 12.25
C ASN A 74 11.04 -35.80 11.02
N ARG A 75 10.21 -35.82 9.97
CA ARG A 75 10.25 -34.77 8.93
C ARG A 75 9.60 -33.52 9.52
N GLY A 76 10.33 -32.82 10.38
CA GLY A 76 9.98 -31.46 10.74
C GLY A 76 9.87 -30.66 9.45
N SER A 77 8.70 -30.08 9.19
CA SER A 77 8.51 -29.15 8.07
C SER A 77 9.65 -28.12 8.11
N PRO A 78 10.31 -27.80 6.99
CA PRO A 78 11.28 -26.71 6.98
C PRO A 78 10.52 -25.43 7.34
N GLN A 79 10.63 -25.02 8.61
CA GLN A 79 10.12 -23.74 9.08
C GLN A 79 10.87 -22.70 8.26
N ALA A 80 10.16 -22.00 7.38
CA ALA A 80 10.73 -20.94 6.58
C ALA A 80 11.16 -19.82 7.53
N GLN A 81 12.42 -19.86 7.95
CA GLN A 81 13.02 -18.84 8.78
C GLN A 81 13.01 -17.55 7.97
N GLN A 82 12.44 -16.49 8.53
CA GLN A 82 12.48 -15.17 7.94
C GLN A 82 13.50 -14.34 8.71
N MET A 83 14.37 -13.63 7.99
CA MET A 83 15.19 -12.57 8.57
C MET A 83 14.63 -11.23 8.15
N MET A 84 14.67 -10.27 9.06
CA MET A 84 14.35 -8.88 8.75
C MET A 84 15.61 -8.19 8.21
N LEU A 85 15.48 -7.47 7.11
CA LEU A 85 16.53 -6.63 6.55
C LEU A 85 16.06 -5.18 6.54
N ASP A 86 16.85 -4.29 7.11
CA ASP A 86 16.60 -2.85 7.01
C ASP A 86 16.93 -2.37 5.59
N ASN A 87 15.98 -1.68 4.96
CA ASN A 87 16.07 -1.20 3.59
C ASN A 87 15.50 0.21 3.49
N GLU A 88 15.95 0.94 2.47
CA GLU A 88 15.47 2.28 2.15
C GLU A 88 15.05 2.35 0.68
N LEU A 89 14.03 3.16 0.40
CA LEU A 89 13.50 3.40 -0.94
C LEU A 89 13.29 4.90 -1.15
N ASP A 90 13.90 5.44 -2.20
CA ASP A 90 13.70 6.82 -2.62
C ASP A 90 12.37 6.97 -3.37
N LEU A 91 11.37 7.55 -2.70
CA LEU A 91 10.02 7.70 -3.26
C LEU A 91 9.98 8.63 -4.48
N ARG A 92 10.98 9.52 -4.66
CA ARG A 92 11.07 10.41 -5.84
C ARG A 92 11.27 9.65 -7.15
N MET A 93 11.68 8.38 -7.06
CA MET A 93 11.85 7.48 -8.18
C MET A 93 10.52 6.89 -8.67
N CYS A 94 9.43 7.05 -7.90
CA CYS A 94 8.20 6.27 -8.07
C CYS A 94 6.90 7.04 -7.80
N VAL A 95 6.99 8.21 -7.17
CA VAL A 95 5.87 9.12 -6.88
C VAL A 95 6.09 10.43 -7.64
N GLY A 96 5.05 10.88 -8.32
CA GLY A 96 4.95 12.19 -8.97
C GLY A 96 3.70 12.92 -8.51
N ILE A 97 3.24 13.86 -9.33
CA ILE A 97 1.91 14.47 -9.19
C ILE A 97 1.16 14.40 -10.51
N ASP A 98 -0.17 14.34 -10.43
CA ASP A 98 -1.01 14.84 -11.51
C ASP A 98 -0.79 16.36 -11.64
N GLN A 99 -0.57 16.83 -12.86
CA GLN A 99 -0.17 18.22 -13.12
C GLN A 99 -1.35 19.20 -13.15
N GLU A 100 -2.57 18.69 -13.35
CA GLU A 100 -3.81 19.47 -13.41
C GLU A 100 -4.47 19.55 -12.03
N THR A 101 -4.50 18.44 -11.28
CA THR A 101 -5.11 18.40 -9.94
C THR A 101 -4.13 18.70 -8.80
N GLY A 102 -2.82 18.48 -9.02
CA GLY A 102 -1.80 18.54 -7.97
C GLY A 102 -1.79 17.33 -7.04
N GLU A 103 -2.58 16.28 -7.32
CA GLU A 103 -2.65 15.09 -6.47
C GLU A 103 -1.41 14.19 -6.62
N LEU A 104 -1.01 13.51 -5.54
CA LEU A 104 0.07 12.53 -5.55
C LEU A 104 -0.32 11.32 -6.41
N ALA A 105 0.57 10.91 -7.31
CA ALA A 105 0.34 9.80 -8.22
C ALA A 105 1.56 8.87 -8.33
N TRP A 106 1.34 7.61 -8.69
CA TRP A 106 2.41 6.68 -9.05
C TRP A 106 3.01 7.06 -10.40
N ASP A 107 4.27 7.52 -10.42
CA ASP A 107 4.97 7.93 -11.63
C ASP A 107 6.47 7.62 -11.55
N VAL A 108 7.01 7.01 -12.61
CA VAL A 108 8.39 6.54 -12.66
C VAL A 108 9.32 7.72 -12.92
N TYR A 109 10.17 8.01 -11.93
CA TYR A 109 10.96 9.24 -11.80
C TYR A 109 10.12 10.52 -11.62
N GLY A 110 8.90 10.42 -11.07
CA GLY A 110 7.95 11.53 -10.95
C GLY A 110 8.38 12.72 -10.08
N LYS A 111 9.33 12.53 -9.15
CA LYS A 111 9.97 13.60 -8.36
C LYS A 111 8.99 14.59 -7.69
N TYR A 112 7.91 14.09 -7.10
CA TYR A 112 6.88 14.90 -6.40
C TYR A 112 7.46 15.97 -5.46
N THR A 113 8.61 15.73 -4.81
CA THR A 113 9.31 16.69 -3.93
C THR A 113 9.73 18.01 -4.60
N ASN A 114 9.63 18.12 -5.93
CA ASN A 114 9.83 19.40 -6.64
C ASN A 114 8.59 20.32 -6.58
N TYR A 115 7.42 19.74 -6.28
CA TYR A 115 6.10 20.39 -6.34
C TYR A 115 5.31 20.25 -5.03
N CYS A 116 5.77 19.37 -4.13
CA CYS A 116 5.17 19.04 -2.86
C CYS A 116 6.08 19.36 -1.67
N GLN A 117 5.47 19.76 -0.56
CA GLN A 117 6.08 20.05 0.73
C GLN A 117 5.26 19.43 1.87
N ASP A 118 5.75 19.55 3.12
CA ASP A 118 5.06 19.14 4.35
C ASP A 118 4.54 17.69 4.32
N CYS A 119 5.33 16.84 3.67
CA CYS A 119 5.10 15.42 3.46
C CYS A 119 5.30 14.62 4.74
N ILE A 120 4.28 13.86 5.13
CA ILE A 120 4.27 13.03 6.35
C ILE A 120 3.66 11.67 6.08
N LEU A 121 4.09 10.68 6.86
CA LEU A 121 3.61 9.31 6.78
C LEU A 121 2.50 9.05 7.82
N PHE A 122 1.30 8.75 7.34
CA PHE A 122 0.17 8.35 8.17
C PHE A 122 -0.01 6.83 8.16
N ARG A 123 -0.63 6.31 9.23
CA ARG A 123 -1.12 4.93 9.30
C ARG A 123 -2.63 4.95 9.46
N GLN A 124 -3.34 4.29 8.54
CA GLN A 124 -4.79 4.15 8.55
C GLN A 124 -5.16 2.67 8.67
N PRO A 125 -6.15 2.28 9.50
CA PRO A 125 -6.59 0.89 9.57
C PRO A 125 -7.00 0.35 8.19
N ALA A 126 -6.50 -0.82 7.81
CA ALA A 126 -6.86 -1.49 6.55
C ALA A 126 -8.33 -1.96 6.62
N PRO A 127 -9.22 -1.59 5.68
CA PRO A 127 -10.63 -1.97 5.72
C PRO A 127 -10.85 -3.49 5.70
N GLU A 128 -10.07 -4.19 4.89
CA GLU A 128 -10.05 -5.65 4.73
C GLU A 128 -9.42 -6.38 5.93
N HIS A 129 -8.54 -5.73 6.69
CA HIS A 129 -7.68 -6.37 7.69
C HIS A 129 -7.60 -5.54 9.00
N PRO A 130 -8.50 -5.77 9.98
CA PRO A 130 -8.65 -4.91 11.15
C PRO A 130 -7.48 -4.92 12.15
N SER A 131 -6.44 -5.74 11.91
CA SER A 131 -5.18 -5.76 12.66
C SER A 131 -3.99 -5.21 11.87
N GLN A 132 -4.23 -4.62 10.70
CA GLN A 132 -3.20 -4.08 9.79
C GLN A 132 -3.47 -2.60 9.51
N PHE A 133 -2.44 -1.92 9.02
CA PHE A 133 -2.48 -0.49 8.74
C PHE A 133 -1.82 -0.21 7.39
N ASN A 134 -2.56 0.46 6.51
CA ASN A 134 -2.05 0.99 5.27
C ASN A 134 -1.20 2.21 5.60
N HIS A 135 -0.09 2.38 4.87
CA HIS A 135 0.83 3.50 5.04
C HIS A 135 0.55 4.55 3.97
N LEU A 136 0.04 5.72 4.35
CA LEU A 136 -0.25 6.80 3.42
C LEU A 136 0.80 7.90 3.48
N LEU A 137 1.41 8.21 2.34
CA LEU A 137 2.20 9.43 2.15
C LEU A 137 1.22 10.59 1.92
N SER A 138 1.19 11.58 2.79
CA SER A 138 0.38 12.80 2.60
C SER A 138 1.24 14.03 2.53
N CYS A 139 1.09 14.81 1.46
CA CYS A 139 1.83 16.03 1.19
C CYS A 139 0.89 17.20 0.86
N GLU A 140 1.41 18.42 0.93
CA GLU A 140 0.79 19.60 0.33
C GLU A 140 1.50 19.89 -1.00
N CYS A 141 0.77 19.88 -2.12
CA CYS A 141 1.32 19.87 -3.48
C CYS A 141 0.68 20.98 -4.32
N ALA A 142 1.48 21.69 -5.12
CA ALA A 142 0.98 22.71 -6.04
C ALA A 142 0.72 22.12 -7.44
N PRO A 143 -0.48 22.30 -8.03
CA PRO A 143 -0.71 21.97 -9.44
C PRO A 143 0.19 22.83 -10.35
N LEU A 144 0.59 22.26 -11.50
CA LEU A 144 1.42 22.97 -12.50
C LEU A 144 0.58 23.70 -13.54
N VAL A 145 -0.68 23.30 -13.70
CA VAL A 145 -1.66 23.88 -14.61
C VAL A 145 -2.90 24.25 -13.81
N GLY A 146 -3.39 25.48 -13.99
CA GLY A 146 -4.51 26.03 -13.22
C GLY A 146 -4.12 27.27 -12.42
N MET A 147 -5.07 27.80 -11.64
CA MET A 147 -4.84 28.89 -10.67
C MET A 147 -5.18 28.47 -9.24
N ASP A 148 -5.41 27.18 -9.03
CA ASP A 148 -5.74 26.65 -7.70
C ASP A 148 -4.50 26.64 -6.80
N GLY A 149 -4.73 26.84 -5.50
CA GLY A 149 -3.67 26.83 -4.51
C GLY A 149 -3.14 25.42 -4.23
N PRO A 150 -2.14 25.28 -3.34
CA PRO A 150 -1.66 23.97 -2.91
C PRO A 150 -2.79 23.09 -2.37
N VAL A 151 -2.84 21.84 -2.83
CA VAL A 151 -3.81 20.83 -2.41
C VAL A 151 -3.15 19.84 -1.45
N ARG A 152 -3.90 19.39 -0.43
CA ARG A 152 -3.44 18.31 0.45
C ARG A 152 -3.85 16.96 -0.13
N SER A 153 -2.91 16.26 -0.73
CA SER A 153 -3.13 14.94 -1.33
C SER A 153 -2.55 13.82 -0.44
N SER A 154 -3.01 12.59 -0.65
CA SER A 154 -2.54 11.38 0.06
C SER A 154 -2.51 10.18 -0.87
N LEU A 155 -1.40 9.44 -0.87
CA LEU A 155 -1.18 8.24 -1.69
C LEU A 155 -0.93 7.04 -0.77
N ASN A 156 -1.71 5.97 -0.96
CA ASN A 156 -1.55 4.72 -0.23
C ASN A 156 -0.35 3.93 -0.77
N LEU A 157 0.72 3.82 0.02
CA LEU A 157 2.01 3.29 -0.42
C LEU A 157 1.98 1.79 -0.74
N ASP A 158 1.05 1.03 -0.15
CA ASP A 158 0.92 -0.41 -0.40
C ASP A 158 0.52 -0.74 -1.86
N GLU A 159 -0.18 0.18 -2.54
CA GLU A 159 -0.59 0.05 -3.95
C GLU A 159 0.56 0.08 -4.96
N GLY A 160 1.72 0.64 -4.57
CA GLY A 160 2.86 0.84 -5.48
C GLY A 160 4.22 0.41 -4.94
N ILE A 161 4.32 0.06 -3.65
CA ILE A 161 5.54 -0.41 -3.01
C ILE A 161 5.40 -1.89 -2.61
N ALA A 162 6.42 -2.65 -2.97
CA ALA A 162 6.57 -4.07 -2.75
C ALA A 162 7.80 -4.40 -1.91
N ASN A 163 7.78 -5.58 -1.29
CA ASN A 163 8.92 -6.18 -0.62
C ASN A 163 9.49 -7.35 -1.44
N GLU A 164 10.43 -7.10 -2.34
CA GLU A 164 11.05 -8.17 -3.14
C GLU A 164 12.20 -8.84 -2.35
N MET A 165 11.88 -9.95 -1.66
CA MET A 165 12.85 -10.74 -0.88
C MET A 165 13.58 -9.94 0.21
N GLY A 166 12.88 -9.12 0.99
CA GLY A 166 13.50 -8.24 1.98
C GLY A 166 14.24 -7.07 1.35
N THR A 167 13.64 -6.45 0.33
CA THR A 167 14.12 -5.22 -0.32
C THR A 167 12.91 -4.41 -0.77
N LEU A 168 12.78 -3.17 -0.29
CA LEU A 168 11.74 -2.26 -0.75
C LEU A 168 11.94 -1.91 -2.22
N ARG A 169 10.88 -2.03 -3.01
CA ARG A 169 10.88 -1.71 -4.44
C ARG A 169 9.56 -1.11 -4.87
N CYS A 170 9.59 -0.34 -5.95
CA CYS A 170 8.37 0.15 -6.57
C CYS A 170 7.84 -0.92 -7.53
N ALA A 171 6.72 -1.53 -7.16
CA ALA A 171 5.95 -2.41 -8.04
C ALA A 171 5.18 -1.60 -9.10
N GLY A 172 4.84 -0.36 -8.76
CA GLY A 172 4.27 0.63 -9.68
C GLY A 172 2.78 0.46 -9.94
N GLY A 173 2.00 1.47 -9.55
CA GLY A 173 0.64 1.70 -10.05
C GLY A 173 0.60 2.15 -11.51
N MET A 174 1.49 1.63 -12.37
CA MET A 174 1.70 2.04 -13.78
C MET A 174 0.56 1.62 -14.75
N ALA A 175 -0.65 1.41 -14.24
CA ALA A 175 -1.87 1.29 -15.04
C ALA A 175 -3.13 1.31 -14.15
N SER A 176 -3.68 2.50 -13.90
CA SER A 176 -5.15 2.62 -13.82
C SER A 176 -5.63 3.67 -14.82
N LEU A 177 -5.81 3.22 -16.06
CA LEU A 177 -6.57 3.94 -17.09
C LEU A 177 -8.07 3.92 -16.73
N THR A 178 -8.41 4.63 -15.66
CA THR A 178 -9.79 4.84 -15.19
C THR A 178 -10.01 6.30 -14.82
N HIS A 179 -9.70 7.20 -15.76
CA HIS A 179 -10.40 8.47 -15.85
C HIS A 179 -11.77 8.17 -16.48
N PRO A 180 -12.90 8.22 -15.75
CA PRO A 180 -14.21 8.32 -16.38
C PRO A 180 -14.34 9.71 -17.02
N GLN A 181 -14.71 9.74 -18.31
CA GLN A 181 -15.19 10.95 -18.99
C GLN A 181 -16.64 11.25 -18.63
#